data_AF-A0A8T3LR91-F1
#
_entry.id   AF-A0A8T3LR91-F1
#
_cell.length_a   1.000
_cell.length_b   1.000
_cell.length_c   1.000
_cell.angle_alpha   90.00
_cell.angle_beta   90.00
_cell.angle_gamma   90.00
#
_symmetry.space_group_name_H-M   'P 1'
#
loop_
_entity.id
_entity.type
_entity.pdbx_description
1 polymer ?
#
loop_
_entity_poly.entity_id
_entity_poly.type
_entity_poly.pdbx_seq_one_letter_code
_entity_poly.pdbx_strand_id
1 'polypeptide(L)'
;LATRATAAARARATPVEWRRAALRVLAAWRDLTRDLLVVADGGERQVRQLELLEELETVAHRLDRQGLVAFLSGLDGLTAAIEVYANPELVLDTLLLRWPRLTPPSALAG
;
A
#
# COMPACT_ATOMS: atom_id res chain seq x y z
N LEU A 1 42.75 -5.46 -8.62
CA LEU A 1 42.04 -4.30 -8.05
C LEU A 1 40.51 -4.31 -8.28
N ALA A 2 39.88 -5.41 -8.69
CA ALA A 2 38.44 -5.44 -9.02
C ALA A 2 37.54 -6.29 -8.08
N THR A 3 38.10 -6.96 -7.07
CA THR A 3 37.36 -7.98 -6.28
C THR A 3 37.12 -7.62 -4.81
N ARG A 4 37.63 -6.47 -4.33
CA ARG A 4 37.48 -6.07 -2.91
C ARG A 4 36.35 -5.06 -2.67
N ALA A 5 35.84 -4.40 -3.72
CA ALA A 5 34.83 -3.35 -3.63
C ALA A 5 33.39 -3.84 -3.85
N THR A 6 33.18 -5.02 -4.42
CA THR A 6 31.85 -5.66 -4.56
C THR A 6 31.43 -6.43 -3.30
N ALA A 7 32.37 -6.71 -2.41
CA ALA A 7 32.16 -7.48 -1.17
C ALA A 7 31.80 -6.61 0.04
N ALA A 8 31.53 -5.32 -0.14
CA ALA A 8 30.72 -4.56 0.80
C ALA A 8 29.28 -5.04 0.63
N ALA A 9 28.96 -6.20 1.21
CA ALA A 9 27.60 -6.63 1.46
C ALA A 9 26.81 -5.40 1.90
N ARG A 10 25.85 -4.97 1.07
CA ARG A 10 24.85 -3.93 1.30
C ARG A 10 24.66 -3.80 2.81
N ALA A 11 25.20 -2.75 3.43
CA ALA A 11 25.20 -2.63 4.87
C ALA A 11 23.77 -2.92 5.35
N ARG A 12 23.59 -3.91 6.24
CA ARG A 12 22.26 -4.22 6.81
C ARG A 12 21.76 -2.91 7.39
N ALA A 13 20.71 -2.35 6.82
CA ALA A 13 20.34 -1.03 7.27
C ALA A 13 19.79 -1.10 8.69
N THR A 14 19.91 0.04 9.33
CA THR A 14 19.64 0.21 10.74
C THR A 14 18.14 0.04 11.01
N PRO A 15 17.76 -0.29 12.25
CA PRO A 15 16.34 -0.33 12.64
C PRO A 15 15.58 0.97 12.32
N VAL A 16 16.25 2.12 12.39
CA VAL A 16 15.66 3.42 12.03
C VAL A 16 15.37 3.50 10.53
N GLU A 17 16.31 3.06 9.69
CA GLU A 17 16.13 3.04 8.24
C GLU A 17 15.01 2.09 7.82
N TRP A 18 14.88 0.94 8.49
CA TRP A 18 13.79 -0.02 8.26
C TRP A 18 12.43 0.53 8.63
N ARG A 19 12.31 1.17 9.81
CA ARG A 19 11.08 1.87 10.20
C ARG A 19 10.70 2.95 9.20
N ARG A 20 11.65 3.79 8.79
CA ARG A 20 11.41 4.83 7.78
C ARG A 20 10.98 4.24 6.44
N ALA A 21 11.57 3.13 6.01
CA ALA A 21 11.17 2.47 4.78
C ALA A 21 9.74 1.92 4.85
N ALA A 22 9.38 1.25 5.95
CA ALA A 22 8.03 0.72 6.14
C ALA A 22 6.98 1.85 6.20
N LEU A 23 7.28 2.98 6.86
CA LEU A 23 6.39 4.15 6.86
C LEU A 23 6.15 4.71 5.46
N ARG A 24 7.17 4.74 4.59
CA ARG A 24 7.00 5.14 3.18
C ARG A 24 6.12 4.16 2.41
N VAL A 25 6.28 2.86 2.66
CA VAL A 25 5.41 1.84 2.05
C VAL A 25 3.95 2.05 2.50
N LEU A 26 3.69 2.24 3.79
CA LEU A 26 2.34 2.55 4.29
C LEU A 26 1.73 3.82 3.66
N ALA A 27 2.55 4.86 3.47
CA ALA A 27 2.11 6.09 2.80
C ALA A 27 1.72 5.83 1.34
N ALA A 28 2.53 5.06 0.60
CA ALA A 28 2.21 4.70 -0.79
C ALA A 28 0.90 3.88 -0.88
N TRP A 29 0.68 2.93 0.03
CA TRP A 29 -0.57 2.17 0.09
C TRP A 29 -1.78 3.05 0.46
N ARG A 30 -1.60 4.06 1.30
CA ARG A 30 -2.64 5.06 1.61
C ARG A 30 -3.05 5.84 0.37
N ASP A 31 -2.07 6.37 -0.37
CA ASP A 31 -2.33 7.16 -1.58
C ASP A 31 -2.98 6.30 -2.67
N LEU A 32 -2.48 5.08 -2.91
CA LEU A 32 -3.09 4.13 -3.85
C LEU A 32 -4.55 3.80 -3.48
N THR A 33 -4.82 3.48 -2.21
CA THR A 33 -6.18 3.12 -1.77
C THR A 33 -7.14 4.30 -1.91
N ARG A 34 -6.67 5.52 -1.64
CA ARG A 34 -7.44 6.74 -1.85
C ARG A 34 -7.77 6.95 -3.31
N ASP A 35 -6.78 6.84 -4.20
CA ASP A 35 -6.97 7.04 -5.63
C ASP A 35 -7.95 5.99 -6.19
N LEU A 36 -7.86 4.73 -5.76
CA LEU A 36 -8.84 3.69 -6.11
C LEU A 36 -10.27 4.04 -5.68
N LEU A 37 -10.46 4.53 -4.45
CA LEU A 37 -11.78 4.93 -3.95
C LEU A 37 -12.33 6.16 -4.68
N VAL A 38 -11.46 7.11 -5.04
CA VAL A 38 -11.81 8.30 -5.81
C VAL A 38 -12.25 7.94 -7.23
N VAL A 39 -11.50 7.08 -7.92
CA VAL A 39 -11.86 6.60 -9.27
C VAL A 39 -13.16 5.80 -9.22
N ALA A 40 -13.33 4.92 -8.23
CA ALA A 40 -14.57 4.16 -8.06
C ALA A 40 -15.83 5.06 -7.89
N ASP A 41 -15.66 6.32 -7.48
CA ASP A 41 -16.71 7.32 -7.27
C ASP A 41 -16.86 8.31 -8.44
N GLY A 42 -16.13 8.12 -9.55
CA GLY A 42 -16.15 9.04 -10.71
C GLY A 42 -15.37 10.34 -10.48
N GLY A 43 -14.36 10.29 -9.62
CA GLY A 43 -13.55 11.43 -9.20
C GLY A 43 -12.20 11.56 -9.91
N GLU A 44 -12.04 11.11 -11.15
CA GLU A 44 -10.75 10.94 -11.86
C GLU A 44 -9.90 12.22 -11.87
N ARG A 45 -10.55 13.39 -11.93
CA ARG A 45 -9.88 14.71 -11.86
C ARG A 45 -9.16 15.00 -10.53
N GLN A 46 -9.37 14.18 -9.52
CA GLN A 46 -8.81 14.32 -8.17
C GLN A 46 -7.71 13.30 -7.88
N VAL A 47 -7.45 12.39 -8.84
CA VAL A 47 -6.38 11.39 -8.76
C VAL A 47 -5.03 12.09 -8.84
N ARG A 48 -4.10 11.70 -7.96
CA ARG A 48 -2.77 12.31 -7.88
C ARG A 48 -1.78 11.69 -8.85
N GLN A 49 -1.89 10.39 -9.11
CA GLN A 49 -1.00 9.61 -9.96
C GLN A 49 -1.65 9.40 -11.33
N LEU A 50 -1.63 10.44 -12.18
CA LEU A 50 -2.27 10.42 -13.50
C LEU A 50 -1.65 9.37 -14.43
N GLU A 51 -0.38 9.04 -14.22
CA GLU A 51 0.34 8.00 -14.94
C GLU A 51 -0.19 6.58 -14.66
N LEU A 52 -0.98 6.40 -13.60
CA LEU A 52 -1.61 5.12 -13.24
C LEU A 52 -3.13 5.13 -13.49
N LEU A 53 -3.68 6.21 -14.06
CA LEU A 53 -5.13 6.42 -14.09
C LEU A 53 -5.85 5.29 -14.86
N GLU A 54 -5.32 4.86 -16.00
CA GLU A 54 -5.91 3.79 -16.81
C GLU A 54 -5.97 2.45 -16.04
N GLU A 55 -4.89 2.12 -15.33
CA GLU A 55 -4.84 0.94 -14.48
C GLU A 55 -5.82 1.06 -13.32
N LEU A 56 -5.89 2.23 -12.67
CA LEU A 56 -6.80 2.50 -11.57
C LEU A 56 -8.27 2.35 -12.02
N GLU A 57 -8.65 2.92 -13.16
CA GLU A 57 -9.99 2.77 -13.77
C GLU A 57 -10.33 1.30 -14.03
N THR A 58 -9.37 0.54 -14.53
CA THR A 58 -9.52 -0.89 -14.83
C THR A 58 -9.80 -1.73 -13.58
N VAL A 59 -9.24 -1.36 -12.42
CA VAL A 59 -9.34 -2.18 -11.20
C VAL A 59 -10.29 -1.64 -10.14
N ALA A 60 -10.59 -0.33 -10.11
CA ALA A 60 -11.31 0.33 -9.02
C ALA A 60 -12.68 -0.31 -8.76
N HIS A 61 -13.41 -0.67 -9.82
CA HIS A 61 -14.75 -1.28 -9.71
C HIS A 61 -14.72 -2.79 -9.43
N ARG A 62 -13.54 -3.42 -9.45
CA ARG A 62 -13.37 -4.86 -9.24
C ARG A 62 -13.02 -5.22 -7.80
N LEU A 63 -12.68 -4.24 -6.98
CA LEU A 63 -12.34 -4.43 -5.57
C LEU A 63 -13.57 -4.20 -4.70
N ASP A 64 -13.65 -4.91 -3.57
CA ASP A 64 -14.69 -4.67 -2.57
C ASP A 64 -14.49 -3.27 -1.94
N ARG A 65 -15.44 -2.37 -2.20
CA ARG A 65 -15.43 -0.99 -1.69
C ARG A 65 -15.43 -0.95 -0.17
N GLN A 66 -16.18 -1.83 0.50
CA GLN A 66 -16.20 -1.86 1.97
C GLN A 66 -14.84 -2.29 2.51
N GLY A 67 -14.24 -3.30 1.89
CA GLY A 67 -12.87 -3.74 2.18
C GLY A 67 -11.83 -2.63 1.96
N LEU A 68 -11.92 -1.84 0.88
CA LEU A 68 -11.03 -0.70 0.63
C LEU A 68 -11.14 0.38 1.72
N VAL A 69 -12.36 0.72 2.13
CA VAL A 69 -12.60 1.67 3.23
C VAL A 69 -12.01 1.13 4.54
N ALA A 70 -12.26 -0.13 4.87
CA ALA A 70 -11.74 -0.77 6.08
C ALA A 70 -10.20 -0.88 6.07
N PHE A 71 -9.60 -1.11 4.90
CA PHE A 71 -8.16 -1.10 4.71
C PHE A 71 -7.58 0.29 4.99
N LEU A 72 -8.15 1.33 4.35
CA LEU A 72 -7.69 2.72 4.52
C LEU A 72 -7.77 3.18 5.97
N SER A 73 -8.90 2.95 6.65
CA SER A 73 -9.06 3.27 8.08
C SER A 73 -8.10 2.49 8.98
N GLY A 74 -7.63 1.32 8.55
CA GLY A 74 -6.68 0.51 9.27
C GLY A 74 -5.23 1.00 9.23
N LEU A 75 -4.86 1.82 8.25
CA LEU A 75 -3.47 2.23 8.02
C LEU A 75 -2.92 3.10 9.15
N ASP A 76 -3.75 3.94 9.77
CA ASP A 76 -3.31 4.80 10.87
C ASP A 76 -2.85 3.98 12.08
N GLY A 77 -3.54 2.88 12.37
CA GLY A 77 -3.14 1.93 13.42
C GLY A 77 -1.82 1.21 13.11
N LEU A 78 -1.59 0.86 11.84
CA LEU A 78 -0.32 0.25 11.40
C LEU A 78 0.84 1.26 11.43
N THR A 79 0.59 2.53 11.07
CA THR A 79 1.56 3.61 11.20
C THR A 79 1.95 3.80 12.67
N ALA A 80 0.97 3.91 13.57
CA ALA A 80 1.22 4.04 15.00
C ALA A 80 2.01 2.85 15.56
N ALA A 81 1.72 1.62 15.12
CA ALA A 81 2.45 0.41 15.54
C ALA A 81 3.95 0.48 15.22
N ILE A 82 4.32 0.99 14.03
CA ILE A 82 5.74 1.17 13.65
C ILE A 82 6.43 2.20 14.53
N GLU A 83 5.73 3.28 14.88
CA GLU A 83 6.26 4.35 15.73
C GLU A 83 6.55 3.87 17.16
N VAL A 84 5.72 2.97 17.70
CA VAL A 84 5.91 2.37 19.04
C VAL A 84 6.79 1.10 19.04
N TYR A 85 7.66 0.94 18.03
CA TYR A 85 8.64 -0.16 17.90
C TYR A 85 8.11 -1.57 17.56
N ALA A 86 6.98 -1.70 16.86
CA ALA A 86 6.63 -2.99 16.24
C ALA A 86 7.70 -3.43 15.22
N ASN A 87 7.83 -4.74 14.99
CA ASN A 87 8.66 -5.27 13.90
C ASN A 87 8.08 -4.77 12.56
N PRO A 88 8.82 -3.95 11.79
CA PRO A 88 8.31 -3.38 10.53
C PRO A 88 7.88 -4.46 9.51
N GLU A 89 8.57 -5.60 9.47
CA GLU A 89 8.25 -6.69 8.54
C GLU A 89 6.87 -7.28 8.84
N LEU A 90 6.57 -7.56 10.11
CA LEU A 90 5.25 -8.08 10.52
C LEU A 90 4.12 -7.07 10.29
N VAL A 91 4.41 -5.78 10.39
CA VAL A 91 3.44 -4.72 10.04
C VAL A 91 3.13 -4.76 8.54
N LEU A 92 4.15 -4.94 7.70
CA LEU A 92 3.97 -5.09 6.25
C LEU A 92 3.24 -6.40 5.90
N ASP A 93 3.51 -7.50 6.58
CA ASP A 93 2.76 -8.75 6.38
C ASP A 93 1.28 -8.55 6.73
N THR A 94 1.01 -7.89 7.87
CA THR A 94 -0.36 -7.58 8.31
C THR A 94 -1.06 -6.65 7.31
N LEU A 95 -0.35 -5.67 6.76
CA LEU A 95 -0.85 -4.81 5.70
C LEU A 95 -1.30 -5.66 4.49
N LEU A 96 -0.41 -6.50 3.96
CA LEU A 96 -0.70 -7.31 2.76
C LEU A 96 -1.86 -8.28 2.97
N LEU A 97 -1.95 -8.91 4.14
CA LEU A 97 -3.04 -9.82 4.50
C LEU A 97 -4.40 -9.13 4.62
N ARG A 98 -4.42 -7.82 4.87
CA ARG A 98 -5.65 -7.01 4.98
C ARG A 98 -6.14 -6.44 3.65
N TRP A 99 -5.37 -6.58 2.57
CA TRP A 99 -5.76 -6.06 1.26
C TRP A 99 -7.13 -6.63 0.84
N PRO A 100 -8.07 -5.79 0.35
CA PRO A 100 -9.39 -6.24 -0.07
C PRO A 100 -9.31 -7.29 -1.17
N ARG A 101 -10.27 -8.22 -1.11
CA ARG A 101 -10.43 -9.23 -2.15
C ARG A 101 -11.13 -8.61 -3.37
N LEU A 102 -10.96 -9.27 -4.51
CA LEU A 102 -11.74 -8.96 -5.69
C LEU A 102 -13.21 -9.29 -5.43
N THR A 103 -14.09 -8.38 -5.83
CA THR A 103 -15.52 -8.62 -5.90
C THR A 103 -15.76 -9.72 -6.94
N PRO A 104 -16.41 -10.84 -6.58
CA PRO A 104 -16.69 -11.89 -7.54
C PRO A 104 -17.61 -11.36 -8.65
N PRO A 105 -17.46 -11.82 -9.90
CA PRO A 105 -18.25 -11.33 -11.04
C PRO A 105 -19.77 -11.41 -10.82
N SER A 106 -20.22 -12.38 -10.02
CA SER A 106 -21.62 -12.59 -9.66
C SER A 106 -22.22 -11.49 -8.78
N ALA A 107 -21.41 -10.70 -8.08
CA ALA A 107 -21.86 -9.61 -7.22
C ALA A 107 -21.94 -8.25 -7.95
N LEU A 108 -21.49 -8.17 -9.21
CA LEU A 108 -21.53 -6.95 -10.04
C LEU A 108 -22.78 -6.87 -10.96
N ALA A 109 -23.66 -7.87 -10.90
CA ALA A 109 -24.81 -8.03 -11.80
C ALA A 109 -26.18 -7.69 -11.17
N GLY A 110 -26.19 -7.09 -9.97
CA GLY A 110 -27.38 -6.60 -9.28
C GLY A 110 -27.28 -5.11 -9.03
#